data_AF-M2QZN6-F1
#
_entry.id   AF-M2QZN6-F1
#
_cell.length_a   1.000
_cell.length_b   1.000
_cell.length_c   1.000
_cell.angle_alpha   90.00
_cell.angle_beta   90.00
_cell.angle_gamma   90.00
#
_symmetry.space_group_name_H-M   'P 1'
#
loop_
_entity.id
_entity.type
_entity.pdbx_description
1 polymer ?
#
loop_
_entity_poly.entity_id
_entity_poly.type
_entity_poly.pdbx_seq_one_letter_code
_entity_poly.pdbx_strand_id
1 'polypeptide(L)'
;MGYDSTCFISGYPVASCLNHVMTDYRDDLVEARLSGVAHNAYSDAMNRLLQPYTEEDEVTRQDMVLLGPFTPEDAYIHPLDVPREPVDAVRAGLIRAIHDVVPGGAPGDETQEAVFTARETGLKYAARARRHLAFVNAAALRILACAAPALTVQRLWVLKMKSEPFAERGIGGIDYGPVDQGGHYLQLHAVTADAHFDEWMVRLLRHGEPTEEDRWEMMMGAGNMWVFVRPDLFPVAEAIAQNGRSAQMRQIEHHTRRPVDVRPDARRFTFEGLPLDVLLLICSELTFAEILATSACSHRLFRTLSPNIDSVAYARLSRHERWYLPPEEDTGPWAHDRHWFEQRSAAAWAAQETLAGRDVGERRFPWFEYAKACRRSPSMRNRARIWHVAKQLEQLACRYGLFRDT
;
A
#
# COMPACT_ATOMS: atom_id res chain seq x y z
N MET A 1 18.15 -15.64 -5.21
CA MET A 1 17.51 -16.43 -4.13
C MET A 1 16.55 -15.53 -3.34
N GLY A 2 15.23 -15.63 -3.60
CA GLY A 2 14.20 -14.71 -3.07
C GLY A 2 13.85 -14.93 -1.59
N TYR A 3 13.56 -13.84 -0.87
CA TYR A 3 13.21 -13.79 0.55
C TYR A 3 11.67 -13.93 0.72
N ASP A 4 11.08 -15.10 0.45
CA ASP A 4 9.65 -15.13 0.05
C ASP A 4 8.58 -15.37 1.13
N SER A 5 8.82 -16.08 2.24
CA SER A 5 7.68 -16.69 2.98
C SER A 5 6.77 -15.73 3.78
N THR A 6 7.07 -14.44 3.90
CA THR A 6 6.16 -13.41 4.46
C THR A 6 6.13 -12.10 3.70
N CYS A 7 6.80 -12.07 2.54
CA CYS A 7 6.73 -10.94 1.64
C CYS A 7 5.32 -10.68 1.09
N PHE A 8 4.35 -11.57 1.33
CA PHE A 8 2.98 -11.48 0.82
C PHE A 8 2.12 -10.41 1.52
N ILE A 9 2.39 -10.12 2.80
CA ILE A 9 1.75 -9.00 3.53
C ILE A 9 2.47 -7.68 3.19
N SER A 10 3.75 -7.73 2.81
CA SER A 10 4.53 -6.54 2.51
C SER A 10 4.48 -6.17 1.03
N GLY A 11 4.21 -4.90 0.70
CA GLY A 11 4.81 -4.36 -0.51
C GLY A 11 6.32 -4.51 -0.40
N TYR A 12 7.00 -5.00 -1.44
CA TYR A 12 8.47 -5.01 -1.44
C TYR A 12 8.97 -3.60 -1.13
N PRO A 13 10.05 -3.45 -0.34
CA PRO A 13 10.53 -2.13 0.03
C PRO A 13 11.14 -1.34 -1.13
N VAL A 14 11.30 -1.88 -2.35
CA VAL A 14 12.12 -1.19 -3.35
C VAL A 14 11.70 -1.43 -4.80
N ALA A 15 11.59 -0.34 -5.57
CA ALA A 15 11.61 -0.34 -7.03
C ALA A 15 12.95 -0.86 -7.62
N SER A 16 14.00 -1.08 -6.81
CA SER A 16 15.24 -1.72 -7.28
C SER A 16 15.06 -3.22 -7.58
N CYS A 17 14.02 -3.86 -7.03
CA CYS A 17 13.66 -5.21 -7.43
C CYS A 17 13.02 -5.25 -8.83
N LEU A 18 12.42 -4.16 -9.33
CA LEU A 18 12.11 -4.07 -10.77
C LEU A 18 13.38 -4.25 -11.59
N ASN A 19 14.49 -3.64 -11.17
CA ASN A 19 15.76 -3.76 -11.89
C ASN A 19 16.30 -5.18 -11.81
N HIS A 20 16.27 -5.84 -10.64
CA HIS A 20 16.66 -7.25 -10.54
C HIS A 20 15.75 -8.17 -11.35
N VAL A 21 14.43 -7.95 -11.33
CA VAL A 21 13.50 -8.77 -12.10
C VAL A 21 13.64 -8.51 -13.59
N MET A 22 13.80 -7.26 -14.03
CA MET A 22 14.11 -6.92 -15.43
C MET A 22 15.50 -7.44 -15.85
N THR A 23 16.45 -7.61 -14.92
CA THR A 23 17.77 -8.21 -15.17
C THR A 23 17.66 -9.72 -15.29
N ASP A 24 16.99 -10.40 -14.36
CA ASP A 24 16.76 -11.85 -14.38
C ASP A 24 15.94 -12.25 -15.63
N TYR A 25 14.86 -11.53 -15.95
CA TYR A 25 14.08 -11.76 -17.17
C TYR A 25 14.89 -11.51 -18.44
N ARG A 26 15.81 -10.54 -18.38
CA ARG A 26 16.70 -10.24 -19.50
C ARG A 26 17.75 -11.32 -19.66
N ASP A 27 18.31 -11.88 -18.60
CA ASP A 27 19.29 -12.96 -18.70
C ASP A 27 18.62 -14.23 -19.28
N ASP A 28 17.39 -14.52 -18.84
CA ASP A 28 16.57 -15.60 -19.40
C ASP A 28 16.18 -15.34 -20.88
N LEU A 29 15.83 -14.10 -21.24
CA LEU A 29 15.53 -13.72 -22.64
C LEU A 29 16.77 -13.56 -23.52
N VAL A 30 17.92 -13.21 -22.96
CA VAL A 30 19.21 -13.09 -23.65
C VAL A 30 19.72 -14.50 -23.94
N GLU A 31 19.62 -15.45 -23.00
CA GLU A 31 19.86 -16.87 -23.28
C GLU A 31 18.91 -17.40 -24.37
N ALA A 32 17.64 -17.00 -24.36
CA ALA A 32 16.69 -17.35 -25.41
C ALA A 32 16.94 -16.65 -26.77
N ARG A 33 17.77 -15.60 -26.80
CA ARG A 33 17.90 -14.68 -27.96
C ARG A 33 19.33 -14.31 -28.31
N LEU A 34 20.29 -15.20 -28.00
CA LEU A 34 21.65 -15.23 -28.57
C LEU A 34 21.62 -15.51 -30.10
N SER A 35 20.96 -14.62 -30.85
CA SER A 35 21.00 -14.47 -32.30
C SER A 35 21.45 -13.05 -32.71
N GLY A 36 22.26 -12.40 -31.88
CA GLY A 36 23.15 -11.29 -32.25
C GLY A 36 22.50 -9.93 -32.48
N VAL A 37 22.45 -9.08 -31.44
CA VAL A 37 22.37 -7.61 -31.57
C VAL A 37 23.21 -6.93 -30.48
N ALA A 38 23.89 -5.84 -30.86
CA ALA A 38 24.97 -5.16 -30.15
C ALA A 38 24.56 -4.42 -28.86
N HIS A 39 25.47 -4.44 -27.88
CA HIS A 39 25.25 -4.20 -26.45
C HIS A 39 25.35 -2.72 -26.00
N ASN A 40 25.73 -1.78 -26.88
CA ASN A 40 26.36 -0.54 -26.43
C ASN A 40 25.43 0.69 -26.32
N ALA A 41 24.25 0.69 -26.95
CA ALA A 41 23.25 1.76 -26.78
C ALA A 41 22.33 1.54 -25.56
N TYR A 42 22.33 0.32 -25.01
CA TYR A 42 21.43 -0.15 -23.96
C TYR A 42 21.85 0.32 -22.55
N SER A 43 23.15 0.43 -22.30
CA SER A 43 23.68 0.86 -20.99
C SER A 43 23.32 2.31 -20.67
N ASP A 44 23.23 3.18 -21.67
CA ASP A 44 23.01 4.62 -21.45
C ASP A 44 21.53 4.97 -21.23
N ALA A 45 20.59 4.22 -21.81
CA ALA A 45 19.16 4.33 -21.53
C ALA A 45 18.81 3.74 -20.15
N MET A 46 19.42 2.61 -19.80
CA MET A 46 19.35 2.02 -18.45
C MET A 46 19.94 2.97 -17.40
N ASN A 47 21.12 3.54 -17.60
CA ASN A 47 21.72 4.48 -16.66
C ASN A 47 20.88 5.76 -16.43
N ARG A 48 20.03 6.15 -17.38
CA ARG A 48 19.07 7.26 -17.22
C ARG A 48 17.81 6.84 -16.44
N LEU A 49 17.40 5.58 -16.52
CA LEU A 49 16.36 4.96 -15.68
C LEU A 49 16.88 4.57 -14.26
N LEU A 50 18.20 4.44 -14.12
CA LEU A 50 18.96 4.07 -12.91
C LEU A 50 19.56 5.28 -12.18
N GLN A 51 18.96 6.49 -12.28
CA GLN A 51 19.42 7.60 -11.43
C GLN A 51 19.40 7.19 -9.95
N PRO A 52 20.46 7.55 -9.19
CA PRO A 52 20.73 7.00 -7.87
C PRO A 52 19.70 7.49 -6.84
N TYR A 53 19.41 6.59 -5.89
CA TYR A 53 18.89 6.85 -4.54
C TYR A 53 18.68 8.33 -4.21
N THR A 54 17.44 8.71 -3.92
CA THR A 54 17.18 9.96 -3.21
C THR A 54 17.52 9.78 -1.72
N GLU A 55 17.81 10.86 -0.99
CA GLU A 55 17.97 10.80 0.49
C GLU A 55 16.71 10.20 1.17
N GLU A 56 15.56 10.27 0.49
CA GLU A 56 14.29 9.67 0.91
C GLU A 56 14.27 8.12 0.77
N ASP A 57 15.09 7.56 -0.14
CA ASP A 57 15.31 6.13 -0.35
C ASP A 57 16.32 5.52 0.67
N GLU A 58 17.14 6.34 1.32
CA GLU A 58 18.03 5.89 2.41
C GLU A 58 17.31 5.82 3.76
N VAL A 59 16.33 6.70 4.00
CA VAL A 59 15.46 6.64 5.19
C VAL A 59 14.58 5.38 5.17
N THR A 60 14.27 4.84 3.99
CA THR A 60 13.43 3.63 3.80
C THR A 60 14.12 2.30 4.05
N ARG A 61 15.43 2.28 4.29
CA ARG A 61 16.11 1.08 4.82
C ARG A 61 15.67 0.71 6.25
N GLN A 62 14.91 1.58 6.91
CA GLN A 62 14.39 1.39 8.27
C GLN A 62 13.13 0.50 8.37
N ASP A 63 12.56 0.09 7.22
CA ASP A 63 11.23 -0.53 7.19
C ASP A 63 11.22 -2.07 7.18
N MET A 64 12.37 -2.76 7.18
CA MET A 64 12.35 -4.22 7.27
C MET A 64 12.19 -4.65 8.73
N VAL A 65 11.19 -5.49 8.97
CA VAL A 65 10.90 -6.05 10.29
C VAL A 65 11.09 -7.55 10.27
N LEU A 66 11.88 -8.04 11.21
CA LEU A 66 12.06 -9.47 11.47
C LEU A 66 11.10 -9.90 12.59
N LEU A 67 10.20 -10.82 12.26
CA LEU A 67 9.26 -11.43 13.20
C LEU A 67 9.72 -12.84 13.56
N GLY A 68 9.73 -13.14 14.85
CA GLY A 68 10.15 -14.45 15.32
C GLY A 68 10.26 -14.56 16.83
N PRO A 69 10.67 -15.74 17.33
CA PRO A 69 11.03 -15.95 18.72
C PRO A 69 12.42 -15.40 19.02
N PHE A 70 12.49 -14.48 19.97
CA PHE A 70 13.71 -13.84 20.46
C PHE A 70 13.73 -13.86 22.00
N THR A 71 14.93 -13.87 22.57
CA THR A 71 15.11 -13.65 24.02
C THR A 71 14.80 -12.18 24.37
N PRO A 72 14.70 -11.82 25.67
CA PRO A 72 14.62 -10.42 26.09
C PRO A 72 15.80 -9.57 25.58
N GLU A 73 16.97 -10.18 25.37
CA GLU A 73 18.18 -9.58 24.82
C GLU A 73 18.26 -9.63 23.28
N ASP A 74 17.14 -9.91 22.61
CA ASP A 74 17.04 -10.02 21.14
C ASP A 74 17.89 -11.13 20.52
N ALA A 75 18.30 -12.15 21.28
CA ALA A 75 18.93 -13.32 20.70
C ALA A 75 17.86 -14.22 20.04
N TYR A 76 18.07 -14.62 18.78
CA TYR A 76 17.15 -15.52 18.09
C TYR A 76 17.09 -16.89 18.78
N ILE A 77 15.88 -17.38 19.07
CA ILE A 77 15.66 -18.69 19.67
C ILE A 77 15.27 -19.65 18.54
N HIS A 78 16.17 -20.57 18.17
CA HIS A 78 15.86 -21.51 17.11
C HIS A 78 14.71 -22.44 17.56
N PRO A 79 13.64 -22.66 16.77
CA PRO A 79 12.53 -23.52 17.20
C PRO A 79 12.88 -24.99 17.41
N LEU A 80 14.03 -25.46 16.91
CA LEU A 80 14.57 -26.78 17.26
C LEU A 80 15.21 -26.82 18.65
N ASP A 81 15.63 -25.66 19.17
CA ASP A 81 16.18 -25.50 20.52
C ASP A 81 15.07 -25.29 21.56
N VAL A 82 13.87 -24.94 21.10
CA VAL A 82 12.65 -24.98 21.91
C VAL A 82 12.18 -26.44 21.99
N PRO A 83 11.92 -26.99 23.19
CA PRO A 83 11.33 -28.31 23.31
C PRO A 83 10.08 -28.41 22.42
N ARG A 84 9.81 -29.57 21.81
CA ARG A 84 8.64 -29.87 20.96
C ARG A 84 7.27 -29.68 21.64
N GLU A 85 7.22 -29.03 22.79
CA GLU A 85 5.98 -28.50 23.33
C GLU A 85 5.23 -27.71 22.25
N PRO A 86 3.89 -27.71 22.28
CA PRO A 86 3.09 -27.09 21.23
C PRO A 86 3.57 -25.65 21.02
N VAL A 87 3.50 -25.14 19.79
CA VAL A 87 3.78 -23.73 19.45
C VAL A 87 3.10 -22.75 20.44
N ASP A 88 2.00 -23.18 21.05
CA ASP A 88 1.26 -22.52 22.14
C ASP A 88 2.09 -22.31 23.44
N ALA A 89 3.18 -23.05 23.65
CA ALA A 89 4.11 -22.94 24.78
C ALA A 89 5.21 -21.88 24.56
N VAL A 90 5.38 -21.39 23.33
CA VAL A 90 6.23 -20.21 23.10
C VAL A 90 5.58 -19.05 23.83
N ARG A 91 6.16 -18.68 24.99
CA ARG A 91 5.61 -17.65 25.87
C ARG A 91 5.38 -16.39 25.06
N ALA A 92 4.20 -15.77 25.21
CA ALA A 92 3.80 -14.56 24.48
C ALA A 92 4.80 -13.38 24.56
N GLY A 93 5.76 -13.42 25.50
CA GLY A 93 6.86 -12.45 25.59
C GLY A 93 8.10 -12.74 24.75
N LEU A 94 8.20 -13.91 24.10
CA LEU A 94 9.34 -14.28 23.26
C LEU A 94 9.13 -13.90 21.79
N ILE A 95 7.88 -13.80 21.32
CA ILE A 95 7.63 -13.38 19.94
C ILE A 95 7.70 -11.85 19.85
N ARG A 96 8.67 -11.36 19.07
CA ARG A 96 8.94 -9.93 18.90
C ARG A 96 9.05 -9.55 17.42
N ALA A 97 8.88 -8.25 17.18
CA ALA A 97 9.16 -7.59 15.92
C ALA A 97 10.46 -6.79 16.10
N ILE A 98 11.51 -7.17 15.38
CA ILE A 98 12.77 -6.43 15.36
C ILE A 98 12.75 -5.51 14.15
N HIS A 99 12.73 -4.20 14.39
CA HIS A 99 12.66 -3.16 13.37
C HIS A 99 14.06 -2.78 12.86
N ASP A 100 14.11 -2.05 11.73
CA ASP A 100 15.34 -1.50 11.13
C ASP A 100 16.46 -2.54 11.00
N VAL A 101 16.11 -3.72 10.49
CA VAL A 101 17.10 -4.74 10.16
C VAL A 101 17.63 -4.53 8.75
N VAL A 102 18.94 -4.59 8.57
CA VAL A 102 19.58 -4.56 7.25
C VAL A 102 20.13 -5.94 6.89
N PRO A 103 20.04 -6.37 5.62
CA PRO A 103 20.77 -7.55 5.17
C PRO A 103 22.27 -7.33 5.41
N GLY A 104 22.89 -8.27 6.12
CA GLY A 104 24.34 -8.39 6.25
C GLY A 104 24.97 -8.78 4.91
N GLY A 105 26.30 -8.61 4.83
CA GLY A 105 27.08 -8.96 3.63
C GLY A 105 26.85 -10.40 3.15
N ALA A 106 27.20 -10.66 1.89
CA ALA A 106 26.96 -11.94 1.21
C ALA A 106 27.30 -13.12 2.13
N PRO A 107 26.44 -14.15 2.20
CA PRO A 107 26.72 -15.33 3.00
C PRO A 107 28.12 -15.83 2.65
N GLY A 108 28.99 -15.99 3.65
CA GLY A 108 30.27 -16.65 3.41
C GLY A 108 30.01 -18.03 2.81
N ASP A 109 30.87 -18.49 1.89
CA ASP A 109 30.69 -19.70 1.08
C ASP A 109 30.31 -20.97 1.88
N GLU A 110 30.54 -21.00 3.19
CA GLU A 110 30.34 -22.17 4.04
C GLU A 110 28.98 -22.23 4.77
N THR A 111 28.23 -21.13 4.85
CA THR A 111 26.93 -21.12 5.52
C THR A 111 25.93 -20.36 4.66
N GLN A 112 24.95 -21.05 4.06
CA GLN A 112 23.84 -20.46 3.28
C GLN A 112 22.88 -19.59 4.13
N GLU A 113 23.38 -18.94 5.17
CA GLU A 113 22.64 -18.19 6.16
C GLU A 113 22.59 -16.73 5.75
N ALA A 114 21.39 -16.22 5.51
CA ALA A 114 21.20 -14.77 5.44
C ALA A 114 21.41 -14.19 6.84
N VAL A 115 22.42 -13.35 6.99
CA VAL A 115 22.65 -12.58 8.23
C VAL A 115 21.92 -11.26 8.09
N PHE A 116 21.25 -10.82 9.15
CA PHE A 116 20.63 -9.49 9.24
C PHE A 116 21.23 -8.75 10.43
N THR A 117 21.37 -7.43 10.35
CA THR A 117 21.88 -6.62 11.45
C THR A 117 20.83 -5.60 11.85
N ALA A 118 20.37 -5.59 13.09
CA ALA A 118 19.53 -4.50 13.59
C ALA A 118 20.40 -3.24 13.70
N ARG A 119 19.99 -2.14 13.07
CA ARG A 119 20.78 -0.91 13.05
C ARG A 119 20.96 -0.29 14.44
N GLU A 120 19.89 -0.30 15.23
CA GLU A 120 19.89 0.33 16.57
C GLU A 120 20.83 -0.38 17.54
N THR A 121 20.84 -1.72 17.53
CA THR A 121 21.58 -2.53 18.51
C THR A 121 22.89 -3.09 17.96
N GLY A 122 23.07 -3.13 16.63
CA GLY A 122 24.18 -3.81 15.96
C GLY A 122 24.12 -5.34 16.06
N LEU A 123 23.05 -5.91 16.64
CA LEU A 123 22.91 -7.35 16.81
C LEU A 123 22.70 -8.04 15.45
N LYS A 124 23.38 -9.17 15.27
CA LYS A 124 23.32 -9.98 14.06
C LYS A 124 22.38 -11.17 14.24
N TYR A 125 21.48 -11.37 13.28
CA TYR A 125 20.50 -12.44 13.24
C TYR A 125 20.82 -13.34 12.05
N ALA A 126 21.28 -14.56 12.31
CA ALA A 126 21.51 -15.54 11.27
C ALA A 126 20.24 -16.37 11.04
N ALA A 127 19.64 -16.23 9.86
CA ALA A 127 18.43 -16.96 9.48
C ALA A 127 18.82 -18.31 8.84
N ARG A 128 19.03 -19.34 9.66
CA ARG A 128 19.44 -20.70 9.22
C ARG A 128 18.40 -21.46 8.39
N ALA A 129 17.14 -21.09 8.48
CA ALA A 129 16.08 -21.69 7.68
C ALA A 129 14.91 -20.71 7.57
N ARG A 130 14.37 -20.53 6.36
CA ARG A 130 13.24 -19.65 6.00
C ARG A 130 11.90 -19.97 6.69
N ARG A 131 11.93 -20.88 7.68
CA ARG A 131 10.76 -21.59 8.22
C ARG A 131 10.16 -20.93 9.46
N HIS A 132 10.94 -20.14 10.19
CA HIS A 132 10.55 -19.66 11.53
C HIS A 132 10.63 -18.14 11.72
N LEU A 133 11.41 -17.50 10.85
CA LEU A 133 11.49 -16.06 10.75
C LEU A 133 10.53 -15.58 9.66
N ALA A 134 9.90 -14.44 9.91
CA ALA A 134 9.02 -13.76 8.98
C ALA A 134 9.55 -12.36 8.73
N PHE A 135 9.91 -12.06 7.48
CA PHE A 135 10.21 -10.72 6.99
C PHE A 135 8.92 -10.01 6.61
N VAL A 136 8.69 -8.83 7.18
CA VAL A 136 7.54 -8.00 6.87
C VAL A 136 7.99 -6.55 6.76
N ASN A 137 7.36 -5.78 5.87
CA ASN A 137 7.54 -4.34 5.80
C ASN A 137 6.81 -3.69 6.99
N ALA A 138 7.46 -2.75 7.66
CA ALA A 138 6.93 -2.04 8.82
C ALA A 138 5.58 -1.37 8.51
N ALA A 139 5.43 -0.75 7.33
CA ALA A 139 4.17 -0.17 6.88
C ALA A 139 3.03 -1.21 6.82
N ALA A 140 3.35 -2.44 6.44
CA ALA A 140 2.36 -3.50 6.40
C ALA A 140 1.90 -3.95 7.80
N LEU A 141 2.80 -3.92 8.80
CA LEU A 141 2.42 -4.14 10.21
C LEU A 141 1.58 -2.98 10.76
N ARG A 142 1.84 -1.74 10.34
CA ARG A 142 0.99 -0.59 10.69
C ARG A 142 -0.43 -0.76 10.12
N ILE A 143 -0.52 -1.19 8.86
CA ILE A 143 -1.81 -1.50 8.23
C ILE A 143 -2.51 -2.65 8.95
N LEU A 144 -1.78 -3.73 9.31
CA LEU A 144 -2.30 -4.85 10.09
C LEU A 144 -2.90 -4.38 11.41
N ALA A 145 -2.18 -3.55 12.17
CA ALA A 145 -2.64 -3.03 13.46
C ALA A 145 -3.93 -2.20 13.34
N CYS A 146 -4.10 -1.48 12.22
CA CYS A 146 -5.30 -0.69 11.96
C CYS A 146 -6.47 -1.53 11.44
N ALA A 147 -6.19 -2.45 10.51
CA ALA A 147 -7.20 -3.26 9.85
C ALA A 147 -7.71 -4.37 10.77
N ALA A 148 -6.81 -4.99 11.52
CA ALA A 148 -7.04 -6.19 12.31
C ALA A 148 -6.41 -6.06 13.71
N PRO A 149 -6.92 -5.17 14.57
CA PRO A 149 -6.32 -4.88 15.87
C PRO A 149 -6.28 -6.08 16.81
N ALA A 150 -7.16 -7.08 16.63
CA ALA A 150 -7.10 -8.31 17.41
C ALA A 150 -5.93 -9.21 16.99
N LEU A 151 -5.40 -9.06 15.77
CA LEU A 151 -4.30 -9.84 15.25
C LEU A 151 -2.94 -9.21 15.60
N THR A 152 -2.52 -9.37 16.85
CA THR A 152 -1.19 -8.93 17.29
C THR A 152 -0.08 -9.67 16.55
N VAL A 153 1.14 -9.13 16.57
CA VAL A 153 2.33 -9.77 15.97
C VAL A 153 2.53 -11.20 16.48
N GLN A 154 2.31 -11.43 17.78
CA GLN A 154 2.40 -12.77 18.38
C GLN A 154 1.36 -13.72 17.80
N ARG A 155 0.11 -13.25 17.68
CA ARG A 155 -0.99 -14.04 17.10
C ARG A 155 -0.75 -14.32 15.61
N LEU A 156 -0.24 -13.35 14.86
CA LEU A 156 0.14 -13.53 13.46
C LEU A 156 1.24 -14.60 13.31
N TRP A 157 2.26 -14.57 14.16
CA TRP A 157 3.32 -15.57 14.11
C TRP A 157 2.80 -16.97 14.46
N VAL A 158 1.98 -17.10 15.52
CA VAL A 158 1.34 -18.38 15.88
C VAL A 158 0.44 -18.88 14.74
N LEU A 159 -0.32 -17.98 14.11
CA LEU A 159 -1.14 -18.31 12.94
C LEU A 159 -0.28 -18.84 11.78
N LYS A 160 0.84 -18.19 11.46
CA LYS A 160 1.80 -18.67 10.45
C LYS A 160 2.27 -20.09 10.80
N MET A 161 2.63 -20.33 12.05
CA MET A 161 3.12 -21.63 12.50
C MET A 161 2.04 -22.73 12.49
N LYS A 162 0.77 -22.38 12.77
CA LYS A 162 -0.36 -23.33 12.80
C LYS A 162 -0.95 -23.63 11.42
N SER A 163 -0.96 -22.66 10.52
CA SER A 163 -1.60 -22.79 9.21
C SER A 163 -0.89 -23.81 8.34
N GLU A 164 0.40 -23.61 8.08
CA GLU A 164 1.26 -24.63 7.45
C GLU A 164 2.72 -24.36 7.82
N PRO A 165 3.38 -25.18 8.67
CA PRO A 165 4.78 -24.96 9.08
C PRO A 165 5.79 -25.09 7.93
N PHE A 166 5.34 -25.47 6.72
CA PHE A 166 6.18 -25.72 5.54
C PHE A 166 5.73 -24.99 4.27
N ALA A 167 4.70 -24.14 4.33
CA ALA A 167 4.26 -23.40 3.15
C ALA A 167 5.28 -22.33 2.76
N GLU A 168 5.87 -22.49 1.57
CA GLU A 168 6.72 -21.47 0.97
C GLU A 168 5.90 -20.28 0.43
N ARG A 169 4.58 -20.45 0.26
CA ARG A 169 3.67 -19.56 -0.50
C ARG A 169 2.72 -18.71 0.36
N GLY A 170 3.03 -18.51 1.64
CA GLY A 170 2.18 -17.75 2.56
C GLY A 170 1.23 -18.61 3.39
N ILE A 171 0.24 -17.99 4.04
CA ILE A 171 -0.74 -18.67 4.89
C ILE A 171 -1.89 -19.16 4.01
N GLY A 172 -2.14 -20.48 4.00
CA GLY A 172 -3.17 -21.09 3.18
C GLY A 172 -4.58 -20.53 3.46
N GLY A 173 -5.36 -20.34 2.39
CA GLY A 173 -6.73 -19.83 2.47
C GLY A 173 -6.84 -18.30 2.59
N ILE A 174 -5.77 -17.57 2.28
CA ILE A 174 -5.73 -16.11 2.20
C ILE A 174 -5.54 -15.69 0.75
N ASP A 175 -6.42 -14.83 0.24
CA ASP A 175 -6.25 -14.20 -1.06
C ASP A 175 -5.27 -13.02 -0.94
N TYR A 176 -4.04 -13.23 -1.37
CA TYR A 176 -2.99 -12.21 -1.43
C TYR A 176 -3.07 -11.33 -2.69
N GLY A 177 -4.12 -11.49 -3.50
CA GLY A 177 -4.31 -10.82 -4.78
C GLY A 177 -3.35 -11.35 -5.85
N PRO A 178 -2.81 -10.48 -6.72
CA PRO A 178 -1.89 -10.90 -7.80
C PRO A 178 -0.60 -11.59 -7.32
N VAL A 179 -0.30 -11.58 -6.01
CA VAL A 179 0.89 -12.22 -5.44
C VAL A 179 0.68 -13.72 -5.18
N ASP A 180 -0.56 -14.20 -5.12
CA ASP A 180 -0.90 -15.59 -4.77
C ASP A 180 -0.64 -16.59 -5.91
N GLN A 181 -0.48 -16.11 -7.15
CA GLN A 181 -0.39 -16.97 -8.35
C GLN A 181 0.97 -17.68 -8.56
N GLY A 182 1.92 -17.50 -7.64
CA GLY A 182 3.16 -18.30 -7.57
C GLY A 182 4.40 -17.42 -7.56
N GLY A 183 5.32 -17.75 -6.64
CA GLY A 183 6.53 -17.00 -6.27
C GLY A 183 7.63 -16.85 -7.33
N HIS A 184 7.26 -16.63 -8.59
CA HIS A 184 8.16 -16.07 -9.57
C HIS A 184 7.78 -14.60 -9.73
N TYR A 185 8.64 -13.74 -9.19
CA TYR A 185 8.59 -12.29 -9.35
C TYR A 185 8.16 -11.93 -10.76
N LEU A 186 7.08 -11.16 -10.89
CA LEU A 186 6.50 -10.85 -12.20
C LEU A 186 6.21 -12.14 -13.00
N GLN A 187 5.15 -12.85 -12.63
CA GLN A 187 4.46 -13.72 -13.57
C GLN A 187 3.77 -12.85 -14.66
N LEU A 188 4.59 -12.12 -15.43
CA LEU A 188 4.21 -11.60 -16.74
C LEU A 188 3.76 -12.77 -17.65
N HIS A 189 4.17 -14.01 -17.35
CA HIS A 189 3.80 -15.22 -18.10
C HIS A 189 2.67 -16.09 -17.51
N ALA A 190 2.20 -15.88 -16.27
CA ALA A 190 1.19 -16.81 -15.71
C ALA A 190 -0.26 -16.43 -15.99
N VAL A 191 -0.50 -15.32 -16.70
CA VAL A 191 -1.69 -15.22 -17.55
C VAL A 191 -1.47 -16.15 -18.75
N THR A 192 -1.53 -17.45 -18.49
CA THR A 192 -1.30 -18.55 -19.46
C THR A 192 -2.40 -18.65 -20.53
N ALA A 193 -3.03 -17.54 -20.90
CA ALA A 193 -4.04 -17.48 -21.95
C ALA A 193 -4.15 -16.12 -22.66
N ASP A 194 -3.28 -15.14 -22.40
CA ASP A 194 -3.39 -13.83 -23.07
C ASP A 194 -2.18 -13.51 -23.95
N ALA A 195 -2.25 -13.96 -25.20
CA ALA A 195 -1.21 -13.75 -26.21
C ALA A 195 -0.86 -12.26 -26.43
N HIS A 196 -1.78 -11.33 -26.08
CA HIS A 196 -1.52 -9.89 -26.19
C HIS A 196 -0.52 -9.37 -25.17
N PHE A 197 -0.43 -10.00 -23.99
CA PHE A 197 0.48 -9.54 -22.94
C PHE A 197 1.94 -9.89 -23.27
N ASP A 198 2.17 -11.07 -23.85
CA ASP A 198 3.47 -11.48 -24.37
C ASP A 198 3.93 -10.58 -25.54
N GLU A 199 3.03 -10.21 -26.45
CA GLU A 199 3.34 -9.26 -27.53
C GLU A 199 3.67 -7.86 -27.00
N TRP A 200 2.94 -7.39 -25.99
CA TRP A 200 3.20 -6.10 -25.36
C TRP A 200 4.54 -6.06 -24.64
N MET A 201 4.89 -7.08 -23.85
CA MET A 201 6.19 -7.17 -23.19
C MET A 201 7.35 -7.30 -24.20
N VAL A 202 7.17 -8.10 -25.26
CA VAL A 202 8.18 -8.21 -26.33
C VAL A 202 8.37 -6.88 -27.04
N ARG A 203 7.30 -6.12 -27.28
CA ARG A 203 7.35 -4.77 -27.84
C ARG A 203 8.09 -3.80 -26.91
N LEU A 204 7.79 -3.82 -25.61
CA LEU A 204 8.47 -3.02 -24.58
C LEU A 204 9.98 -3.27 -24.58
N LEU A 205 10.37 -4.55 -24.56
CA LEU A 205 11.77 -4.98 -24.58
C LEU A 205 12.49 -4.62 -25.89
N ARG A 206 11.76 -4.50 -27.00
CA ARG A 206 12.33 -4.13 -28.32
C ARG A 206 12.53 -2.61 -28.48
N HIS A 207 11.64 -1.78 -27.91
CA HIS A 207 11.73 -0.33 -28.04
C HIS A 207 12.69 0.33 -27.04
N GLY A 208 13.08 -0.37 -25.98
CA GLY A 208 14.13 0.04 -25.04
C GLY A 208 13.71 1.07 -23.99
N GLU A 209 12.70 1.89 -24.26
CA GLU A 209 12.12 2.84 -23.29
C GLU A 209 10.59 2.66 -23.19
N PRO A 210 10.05 2.43 -21.97
CA PRO A 210 8.62 2.30 -21.75
C PRO A 210 7.92 3.66 -21.85
N THR A 211 6.84 3.74 -22.62
CA THR A 211 5.96 4.93 -22.70
C THR A 211 5.22 5.15 -21.36
N GLU A 212 4.60 6.31 -21.17
CA GLU A 212 3.76 6.53 -19.99
C GLU A 212 2.58 5.55 -19.90
N GLU A 213 1.99 5.19 -21.04
CA GLU A 213 0.93 4.19 -21.12
C GLU A 213 1.45 2.81 -20.73
N ASP A 214 2.65 2.43 -21.20
CA ASP A 214 3.27 1.17 -20.80
C ASP A 214 3.55 1.13 -19.30
N ARG A 215 4.12 2.22 -18.74
CA ARG A 215 4.37 2.32 -17.29
C ARG A 215 3.06 2.22 -16.51
N TRP A 216 1.99 2.84 -17.01
CA TRP A 216 0.68 2.74 -16.38
C TRP A 216 0.11 1.31 -16.45
N GLU A 217 0.23 0.63 -17.59
CA GLU A 217 -0.23 -0.76 -17.75
C GLU A 217 0.59 -1.74 -16.90
N MET A 218 1.91 -1.54 -16.82
CA MET A 218 2.81 -2.26 -15.90
C MET A 218 2.38 -2.06 -14.44
N MET A 219 2.17 -0.81 -14.04
CA MET A 219 1.92 -0.46 -12.65
C MET A 219 0.50 -0.72 -12.20
N MET A 220 -0.49 -0.44 -13.02
CA MET A 220 -1.92 -0.41 -12.66
C MET A 220 -2.79 -1.32 -13.54
N GLY A 221 -2.30 -1.76 -14.69
CA GLY A 221 -2.99 -2.70 -15.56
C GLY A 221 -2.66 -4.16 -15.23
N ALA A 222 -2.49 -4.97 -16.27
CA ALA A 222 -2.24 -6.41 -16.14
C ALA A 222 -0.88 -6.75 -15.51
N GLY A 223 0.11 -5.83 -15.55
CA GLY A 223 1.43 -6.06 -14.94
C GLY A 223 1.41 -6.15 -13.41
N ASN A 224 0.38 -5.59 -12.75
CA ASN A 224 0.18 -5.65 -11.30
C ASN A 224 1.37 -5.20 -10.43
N MET A 225 2.26 -4.36 -10.96
CA MET A 225 3.50 -3.98 -10.25
C MET A 225 3.26 -3.07 -9.04
N TRP A 226 2.04 -2.52 -8.91
CA TRP A 226 1.56 -1.85 -7.71
C TRP A 226 1.74 -2.69 -6.43
N VAL A 227 1.74 -4.02 -6.49
CA VAL A 227 1.94 -4.89 -5.30
C VAL A 227 3.31 -4.71 -4.66
N PHE A 228 4.29 -4.22 -5.42
CA PHE A 228 5.66 -3.96 -4.95
C PHE A 228 5.89 -2.51 -4.52
N VAL A 229 4.86 -1.65 -4.59
CA VAL A 229 4.98 -0.24 -4.18
C VAL A 229 4.77 -0.12 -2.69
N ARG A 230 5.54 0.76 -2.05
CA ARG A 230 5.33 1.16 -0.65
C ARG A 230 3.87 1.54 -0.37
N PRO A 231 3.21 0.96 0.63
CA PRO A 231 1.79 1.20 0.90
C PRO A 231 1.54 2.41 1.83
N ASP A 232 2.56 3.19 2.16
CA ASP A 232 2.50 4.36 3.04
C ASP A 232 2.70 5.70 2.30
N LEU A 233 2.77 5.68 0.96
CA LEU A 233 2.85 6.88 0.14
C LEU A 233 1.45 7.39 -0.19
N PHE A 234 0.88 8.23 0.67
CA PHE A 234 -0.43 8.85 0.44
C PHE A 234 -0.32 10.01 -0.59
N PRO A 235 -1.23 10.11 -1.58
CA PRO A 235 -1.13 11.09 -2.67
C PRO A 235 -1.65 12.48 -2.27
N VAL A 236 -1.08 13.01 -1.19
CA VAL A 236 -1.46 14.28 -0.56
C VAL A 236 -1.13 15.47 -1.45
N ALA A 237 0.10 15.48 -2.00
CA ALA A 237 0.57 16.58 -2.84
C ALA A 237 -0.25 16.67 -4.14
N GLU A 238 -0.57 15.52 -4.74
CA GLU A 238 -1.39 15.41 -5.93
C GLU A 238 -2.81 15.92 -5.69
N ALA A 239 -3.40 15.58 -4.53
CA ALA A 239 -4.73 16.05 -4.14
C ALA A 239 -4.79 17.58 -4.00
N ILE A 240 -3.80 18.15 -3.30
CA ILE A 240 -3.68 19.60 -3.07
C ILE A 240 -3.43 20.35 -4.39
N ALA A 241 -2.54 19.84 -5.24
CA ALA A 241 -2.29 20.39 -6.56
C ALA A 241 -3.53 20.35 -7.48
N GLN A 242 -4.34 19.29 -7.42
CA GLN A 242 -5.57 19.14 -8.20
C GLN A 242 -6.71 20.02 -7.70
N ASN A 243 -6.76 20.31 -6.39
CA ASN A 243 -7.76 21.20 -5.81
C ASN A 243 -7.76 22.60 -6.44
N GLY A 244 -6.58 23.10 -6.83
CA GLY A 244 -6.45 24.37 -7.56
C GLY A 244 -7.16 24.37 -8.93
N ARG A 245 -7.29 23.20 -9.58
CA ARG A 245 -8.00 23.05 -10.86
C ARG A 245 -9.51 22.95 -10.66
N SER A 246 -9.94 22.26 -9.60
CA SER A 246 -11.36 22.12 -9.21
C SER A 246 -11.98 23.41 -8.64
N ALA A 247 -11.17 24.42 -8.32
CA ALA A 247 -11.62 25.77 -7.96
C ALA A 247 -12.53 26.41 -9.03
N GLN A 248 -12.46 25.98 -10.30
CA GLN A 248 -13.39 26.41 -11.35
C GLN A 248 -14.85 26.02 -11.04
N MET A 249 -15.12 24.88 -10.39
CA MET A 249 -16.49 24.53 -9.94
C MET A 249 -16.98 25.49 -8.85
N ARG A 250 -16.10 25.94 -7.95
CA ARG A 250 -16.43 26.93 -6.91
C ARG A 250 -16.67 28.32 -7.49
N GLN A 251 -16.02 28.66 -8.61
CA GLN A 251 -16.29 29.91 -9.33
C GLN A 251 -17.70 29.92 -9.95
N ILE A 252 -18.15 28.78 -10.51
CA ILE A 252 -19.53 28.62 -11.00
C ILE A 252 -20.54 28.76 -9.84
N GLU A 253 -20.21 28.23 -8.65
CA GLU A 253 -21.02 28.38 -7.45
C GLU A 253 -21.17 29.87 -7.05
N HIS A 254 -20.06 30.61 -7.03
CA HIS A 254 -20.08 32.05 -6.72
C HIS A 254 -20.98 32.85 -7.68
N HIS A 255 -21.03 32.48 -8.96
CA HIS A 255 -21.87 33.15 -9.97
C HIS A 255 -23.33 32.71 -9.92
N THR A 256 -23.63 31.62 -9.20
CA THR A 256 -24.98 31.05 -9.08
C THR A 256 -25.60 31.23 -7.70
N ARG A 257 -24.95 31.96 -6.78
CA ARG A 257 -25.51 32.44 -5.49
C ARG A 257 -26.65 33.44 -5.68
N ARG A 258 -27.73 33.05 -6.35
CA ARG A 258 -29.04 33.62 -6.09
C ARG A 258 -29.58 32.96 -4.82
N PRO A 259 -30.04 33.71 -3.81
CA PRO A 259 -30.72 33.12 -2.67
C PRO A 259 -31.88 32.28 -3.21
N VAL A 260 -31.82 30.98 -2.98
CA VAL A 260 -32.94 30.10 -3.25
C VAL A 260 -33.97 30.48 -2.21
N ASP A 261 -35.08 31.08 -2.64
CA ASP A 261 -36.23 31.35 -1.78
C ASP A 261 -36.75 29.99 -1.29
N VAL A 262 -36.29 29.57 -0.11
CA VAL A 262 -36.77 28.36 0.57
C VAL A 262 -38.13 28.72 1.16
N ARG A 263 -39.14 28.88 0.30
CA ARG A 263 -40.52 28.72 0.76
C ARG A 263 -40.77 27.22 0.83
N PRO A 264 -40.94 26.64 2.03
CA PRO A 264 -41.29 25.23 2.14
C PRO A 264 -42.71 25.08 1.59
N ASP A 265 -42.82 24.67 0.33
CA ASP A 265 -44.08 24.15 -0.19
C ASP A 265 -44.35 22.84 0.56
N ALA A 266 -45.21 22.92 1.57
CA ALA A 266 -45.41 21.94 2.64
C ALA A 266 -45.98 20.58 2.20
N ARG A 267 -45.87 20.20 0.92
CA ARG A 267 -46.60 19.05 0.35
C ARG A 267 -45.78 18.12 -0.55
N ARG A 268 -44.45 18.25 -0.63
CA ARG A 268 -43.63 17.29 -1.38
C ARG A 268 -42.42 16.85 -0.57
N PHE A 269 -42.46 15.60 -0.10
CA PHE A 269 -41.30 14.88 0.41
C PHE A 269 -40.40 14.49 -0.77
N THR A 270 -39.67 15.46 -1.32
CA THR A 270 -38.67 15.18 -2.35
C THR A 270 -37.32 14.91 -1.68
N PHE A 271 -36.45 14.16 -2.37
CA PHE A 271 -35.08 13.92 -1.93
C PHE A 271 -34.30 15.23 -1.69
N GLU A 272 -34.55 16.25 -2.51
CA GLU A 272 -34.02 17.62 -2.36
C GLU A 272 -34.50 18.38 -1.11
N GLY A 273 -35.61 17.94 -0.53
CA GLY A 273 -36.21 18.53 0.67
C GLY A 273 -35.71 17.91 1.97
N LEU A 274 -34.85 16.89 1.90
CA LEU A 274 -34.28 16.26 3.09
C LEU A 274 -33.39 17.25 3.88
N PRO A 275 -33.34 17.12 5.21
CA PRO A 275 -32.32 17.79 6.02
C PRO A 275 -30.91 17.52 5.48
N LEU A 276 -30.03 18.54 5.55
CA LEU A 276 -28.69 18.46 4.98
C LEU A 276 -27.89 17.29 5.54
N ASP A 277 -27.92 17.08 6.85
CA ASP A 277 -27.27 15.97 7.54
C ASP A 277 -27.72 14.61 7.03
N VAL A 278 -29.03 14.42 6.82
CA VAL A 278 -29.60 13.18 6.22
C VAL A 278 -29.12 13.01 4.78
N LEU A 279 -29.11 14.10 3.99
CA LEU A 279 -28.63 14.06 2.62
C LEU A 279 -27.14 13.70 2.54
N LEU A 280 -26.30 14.30 3.39
CA LEU A 280 -24.86 14.00 3.47
C LEU A 280 -24.62 12.56 3.93
N LEU A 281 -25.43 12.07 4.89
CA LEU A 281 -25.38 10.68 5.34
C LEU A 281 -25.68 9.71 4.19
N ILE A 282 -26.76 9.95 3.43
CA ILE A 282 -27.08 9.12 2.25
C ILE A 282 -25.94 9.19 1.24
N CYS A 283 -25.43 10.39 0.94
CA CYS A 283 -24.36 10.55 -0.03
C CYS A 283 -23.05 9.86 0.40
N SER A 284 -22.78 9.72 1.70
CA SER A 284 -21.57 9.01 2.16
C SER A 284 -21.61 7.50 1.88
N GLU A 285 -22.80 6.92 1.71
CA GLU A 285 -22.98 5.52 1.33
C GLU A 285 -22.83 5.31 -0.19
N LEU A 286 -22.97 6.38 -1.00
CA LEU A 286 -22.87 6.34 -2.47
C LEU A 286 -21.42 6.38 -2.96
N THR A 287 -21.12 5.71 -4.06
CA THR A 287 -19.82 5.84 -4.75
C THR A 287 -19.59 7.28 -5.23
N PHE A 288 -18.33 7.65 -5.46
CA PHE A 288 -18.01 9.00 -5.93
C PHE A 288 -18.66 9.35 -7.28
N ALA A 289 -18.84 8.35 -8.16
CA ALA A 289 -19.57 8.52 -9.41
C ALA A 289 -21.06 8.78 -9.16
N GLU A 290 -21.68 8.05 -8.23
CA GLU A 290 -23.08 8.24 -7.84
C GLU A 290 -23.30 9.56 -7.11
N ILE A 291 -22.35 10.03 -6.28
CA ILE A 291 -22.42 11.36 -5.65
C ILE A 291 -22.45 12.46 -6.72
N LEU A 292 -21.57 12.37 -7.73
CA LEU A 292 -21.55 13.32 -8.84
C LEU A 292 -22.82 13.24 -9.68
N ALA A 293 -23.31 12.04 -9.99
CA ALA A 293 -24.56 11.84 -10.73
C ALA A 293 -25.75 12.41 -9.95
N THR A 294 -25.84 12.13 -8.64
CA THR A 294 -26.87 12.66 -7.74
C THR A 294 -26.83 14.19 -7.69
N SER A 295 -25.62 14.76 -7.62
CA SER A 295 -25.43 16.21 -7.67
C SER A 295 -25.89 16.79 -9.01
N ALA A 296 -25.67 16.08 -10.12
CA ALA A 296 -26.05 16.51 -11.46
C ALA A 296 -27.56 16.38 -11.75
N CYS A 297 -28.29 15.54 -11.00
CA CYS A 297 -29.74 15.36 -11.18
C CYS A 297 -30.55 16.64 -10.91
N SER A 298 -30.01 17.59 -10.14
CA SER A 298 -30.72 18.82 -9.80
C SER A 298 -29.78 19.96 -9.44
N HIS A 299 -30.07 21.17 -9.93
CA HIS A 299 -29.36 22.38 -9.53
C HIS A 299 -29.40 22.63 -8.02
N ARG A 300 -30.48 22.22 -7.33
CA ARG A 300 -30.58 22.37 -5.88
C ARG A 300 -29.64 21.41 -5.17
N LEU A 301 -29.65 20.12 -5.56
CA LEU A 301 -28.69 19.13 -5.03
C LEU A 301 -27.26 19.56 -5.30
N PHE A 302 -26.95 19.99 -6.52
CA PHE A 302 -25.61 20.48 -6.86
C PHE A 302 -25.16 21.60 -5.92
N ARG A 303 -25.99 22.63 -5.71
CA ARG A 303 -25.66 23.75 -4.82
C ARG A 303 -25.56 23.34 -3.36
N THR A 304 -26.35 22.37 -2.92
CA THR A 304 -26.32 21.87 -1.54
C THR A 304 -25.10 20.96 -1.28
N LEU A 305 -24.75 20.10 -2.23
CA LEU A 305 -23.69 19.11 -2.10
C LEU A 305 -22.31 19.67 -2.44
N SER A 306 -22.18 20.57 -3.42
CA SER A 306 -20.89 21.14 -3.87
C SER A 306 -20.04 21.69 -2.71
N PRO A 307 -20.57 22.51 -1.78
CA PRO A 307 -19.79 23.04 -0.65
C PRO A 307 -19.39 21.96 0.37
N ASN A 308 -20.09 20.83 0.37
CA ASN A 308 -19.96 19.76 1.35
C ASN A 308 -19.31 18.49 0.74
N ILE A 309 -18.84 18.56 -0.51
CA ILE A 309 -18.36 17.38 -1.24
C ILE A 309 -17.16 16.74 -0.56
N ASP A 310 -16.27 17.55 0.01
CA ASP A 310 -15.11 17.08 0.77
C ASP A 310 -15.54 16.39 2.08
N SER A 311 -16.58 16.88 2.75
CA SER A 311 -17.13 16.23 3.95
C SER A 311 -17.78 14.89 3.62
N VAL A 312 -18.54 14.81 2.52
CA VAL A 312 -19.09 13.53 2.03
C VAL A 312 -17.98 12.57 1.65
N ALA A 313 -16.96 13.04 0.93
CA ALA A 313 -15.81 12.26 0.53
C ALA A 313 -15.09 11.68 1.75
N TYR A 314 -14.78 12.50 2.75
CA TYR A 314 -14.15 12.06 3.98
C TYR A 314 -15.01 11.02 4.73
N ALA A 315 -16.31 11.30 4.90
CA ALA A 315 -17.22 10.36 5.56
C ALA A 315 -17.27 8.99 4.87
N ARG A 316 -17.29 8.99 3.53
CA ARG A 316 -17.22 7.77 2.72
C ARG A 316 -15.89 7.02 2.91
N LEU A 317 -14.77 7.73 2.81
CA LEU A 317 -13.44 7.15 3.01
C LEU A 317 -13.35 6.48 4.39
N SER A 318 -13.82 7.17 5.44
CA SER A 318 -13.81 6.67 6.81
C SER A 318 -14.63 5.40 7.01
N ARG A 319 -15.78 5.27 6.32
CA ARG A 319 -16.67 4.12 6.48
C ARG A 319 -16.32 2.93 5.61
N HIS A 320 -16.01 3.18 4.34
CA HIS A 320 -15.94 2.11 3.33
C HIS A 320 -14.53 1.86 2.80
N GLU A 321 -13.65 2.86 2.86
CA GLU A 321 -12.32 2.82 2.25
C GLU A 321 -11.25 3.26 3.27
N ARG A 322 -11.34 2.78 4.51
CA ARG A 322 -10.52 3.25 5.65
C ARG A 322 -9.01 3.09 5.41
N TRP A 323 -8.62 2.17 4.53
CA TRP A 323 -7.23 2.03 4.09
C TRP A 323 -6.69 3.27 3.39
N TYR A 324 -7.53 4.16 2.82
CA TYR A 324 -7.05 5.43 2.26
C TYR A 324 -6.76 6.52 3.31
N LEU A 325 -7.09 6.27 4.58
CA LEU A 325 -6.84 7.22 5.65
C LEU A 325 -5.61 6.79 6.48
N PRO A 326 -4.84 7.77 6.99
CA PRO A 326 -3.88 7.49 8.03
C PRO A 326 -4.58 7.01 9.32
N PRO A 327 -3.87 6.33 10.22
CA PRO A 327 -4.39 5.95 11.53
C PRO A 327 -4.87 7.15 12.34
N GLU A 328 -5.80 6.93 13.28
CA GLU A 328 -6.23 7.94 14.26
C GLU A 328 -5.14 8.17 15.33
N GLU A 329 -5.12 9.35 15.95
CA GLU A 329 -4.05 9.83 16.86
C GLU A 329 -3.76 8.90 18.05
N ASP A 330 -4.77 8.15 18.52
CA ASP A 330 -4.66 7.28 19.70
C ASP A 330 -4.05 5.89 19.41
N THR A 331 -3.57 5.64 18.19
CA THR A 331 -3.05 4.31 17.82
C THR A 331 -1.63 4.00 18.31
N GLY A 332 -1.03 4.80 19.19
CA GLY A 332 0.25 4.49 19.84
C GLY A 332 1.48 4.69 18.93
N PRO A 333 2.51 3.80 18.94
CA PRO A 333 3.74 3.98 18.16
C PRO A 333 3.52 3.99 16.62
N TRP A 334 2.28 3.80 16.17
CA TRP A 334 1.85 3.80 14.78
C TRP A 334 1.47 5.18 14.23
N ALA A 335 1.67 6.25 15.01
CA ALA A 335 1.44 7.65 14.59
C ALA A 335 2.30 8.11 13.39
N HIS A 336 3.26 7.30 12.92
CA HIS A 336 4.12 7.61 11.79
C HIS A 336 3.35 7.99 10.52
N ASP A 337 2.38 7.17 10.09
CA ASP A 337 1.61 7.43 8.86
C ASP A 337 0.84 8.76 8.96
N ARG A 338 0.32 9.08 10.15
CA ARG A 338 -0.41 10.32 10.43
C ARG A 338 0.53 11.52 10.41
N HIS A 339 1.65 11.44 11.12
CA HIS A 339 2.65 12.49 11.16
C HIS A 339 3.21 12.78 9.76
N TRP A 340 3.51 11.72 8.99
CA TRP A 340 3.92 11.84 7.60
C TRP A 340 2.84 12.54 6.76
N PHE A 341 1.57 12.13 6.90
CA PHE A 341 0.46 12.74 6.18
C PHE A 341 0.31 14.23 6.48
N GLU A 342 0.42 14.62 7.75
CA GLU A 342 0.33 16.02 8.20
C GLU A 342 1.49 16.86 7.71
N GLN A 343 2.73 16.35 7.83
CA GLN A 343 3.92 17.02 7.31
C GLN A 343 3.83 17.24 5.81
N ARG A 344 3.46 16.20 5.05
CA ARG A 344 3.30 16.29 3.59
C ARG A 344 2.16 17.22 3.20
N SER A 345 1.07 17.25 3.96
CA SER A 345 -0.02 18.19 3.75
C SER A 345 0.45 19.63 3.95
N ALA A 346 1.18 19.90 5.04
CA ALA A 346 1.73 21.22 5.31
C ALA A 346 2.72 21.67 4.23
N ALA A 347 3.63 20.78 3.82
CA ALA A 347 4.61 21.06 2.77
C ALA A 347 3.94 21.33 1.41
N ALA A 348 2.93 20.52 1.03
CA ALA A 348 2.21 20.71 -0.22
C ALA A 348 1.41 22.02 -0.26
N TRP A 349 0.79 22.40 0.86
CA TRP A 349 0.12 23.70 0.96
C TRP A 349 1.11 24.87 0.84
N ALA A 350 2.25 24.80 1.53
CA ALA A 350 3.30 25.83 1.44
C ALA A 350 3.84 25.99 0.01
N ALA A 351 4.02 24.87 -0.71
CA ALA A 351 4.43 24.89 -2.11
C ALA A 351 3.36 25.55 -3.00
N GLN A 352 2.08 25.25 -2.78
CA GLN A 352 0.98 25.84 -3.55
C GLN A 352 0.81 27.34 -3.28
N GLU A 353 0.96 27.80 -2.03
CA GLU A 353 0.92 29.23 -1.67
C GLU A 353 2.02 30.01 -2.38
N THR A 354 3.24 29.44 -2.42
CA THR A 354 4.39 30.03 -3.11
C THR A 354 4.11 30.18 -4.61
N LEU A 355 3.46 29.19 -5.24
CA LEU A 355 3.08 29.22 -6.66
C LEU A 355 1.93 30.19 -6.96
N ALA A 356 0.94 30.30 -6.08
CA ALA A 356 -0.27 31.08 -6.31
C ALA A 356 -0.10 32.58 -6.00
N GLY A 357 0.95 32.96 -5.25
CA GLY A 357 1.22 34.36 -4.88
C GLY A 357 0.09 35.01 -4.07
N ARG A 358 -0.75 34.22 -3.40
CA ARG A 358 -1.89 34.67 -2.58
C ARG A 358 -2.07 33.77 -1.37
N ASP A 359 -2.64 34.36 -0.32
CA ASP A 359 -3.13 33.64 0.86
C ASP A 359 -4.30 32.74 0.47
N VAL A 360 -4.12 31.42 0.58
CA VAL A 360 -5.07 30.40 0.11
C VAL A 360 -6.17 30.18 1.15
N GLY A 361 -6.87 31.24 1.57
CA GLY A 361 -8.10 31.19 2.38
C GLY A 361 -8.18 30.12 3.49
N GLU A 362 -9.39 29.63 3.78
CA GLU A 362 -9.59 28.56 4.77
C GLU A 362 -9.02 27.23 4.25
N ARG A 363 -7.93 26.76 4.85
CA ARG A 363 -7.19 25.53 4.50
C ARG A 363 -7.99 24.27 4.84
N ARG A 364 -9.05 23.99 4.09
CA ARG A 364 -9.74 22.69 4.14
C ARG A 364 -9.05 21.69 3.22
N PHE A 365 -8.74 20.51 3.76
CA PHE A 365 -8.12 19.44 2.98
C PHE A 365 -9.09 18.96 1.88
N PRO A 366 -8.64 18.81 0.63
CA PRO A 366 -9.50 18.49 -0.51
C PRO A 366 -9.77 16.98 -0.60
N TRP A 367 -10.56 16.47 0.35
CA TRP A 367 -10.86 15.04 0.47
C TRP A 367 -11.44 14.41 -0.79
N PHE A 368 -12.20 15.16 -1.59
CA PHE A 368 -12.74 14.64 -2.85
C PHE A 368 -11.65 14.40 -3.90
N GLU A 369 -10.74 15.37 -4.09
CA GLU A 369 -9.59 15.21 -4.99
C GLU A 369 -8.60 14.17 -4.45
N TYR A 370 -8.44 14.10 -3.13
CA TYR A 370 -7.65 13.07 -2.48
C TYR A 370 -8.18 11.66 -2.76
N ALA A 371 -9.50 11.44 -2.62
CA ALA A 371 -10.10 10.15 -2.95
C ALA A 371 -9.86 9.75 -4.42
N LYS A 372 -9.92 10.71 -5.35
CA LYS A 372 -9.59 10.48 -6.77
C LYS A 372 -8.11 10.12 -6.95
N ALA A 373 -7.21 10.82 -6.27
CA ALA A 373 -5.78 10.55 -6.31
C ALA A 373 -5.46 9.16 -5.72
N CYS A 374 -6.09 8.78 -4.60
CA CYS A 374 -5.94 7.45 -4.00
C CYS A 374 -6.33 6.33 -4.96
N ARG A 375 -7.44 6.45 -5.70
CA ARG A 375 -7.85 5.43 -6.69
C ARG A 375 -6.87 5.25 -7.84
N ARG A 376 -6.06 6.28 -8.12
CA ARG A 376 -5.04 6.26 -9.17
C ARG A 376 -3.65 5.90 -8.64
N SER A 377 -3.47 5.83 -7.32
CA SER A 377 -2.18 5.61 -6.70
C SER A 377 -1.88 4.10 -6.56
N PRO A 378 -0.76 3.61 -7.14
CA PRO A 378 -0.28 2.24 -6.94
C PRO A 378 -0.08 1.90 -5.45
N SER A 379 0.48 2.84 -4.69
CA SER A 379 0.69 2.73 -3.24
C SER A 379 -0.62 2.46 -2.50
N MET A 380 -1.65 3.26 -2.79
CA MET A 380 -2.97 3.13 -2.14
C MET A 380 -3.72 1.87 -2.57
N ARG A 381 -3.51 1.40 -3.80
CA ARG A 381 -3.99 0.09 -4.24
C ARG A 381 -3.31 -1.05 -3.48
N ASN A 382 -1.99 -0.95 -3.26
CA ASN A 382 -1.28 -1.94 -2.43
C ASN A 382 -1.74 -1.91 -0.98
N ARG A 383 -1.90 -0.72 -0.40
CA ARG A 383 -2.45 -0.54 0.95
C ARG A 383 -3.83 -1.19 1.09
N ALA A 384 -4.71 -1.01 0.10
CA ALA A 384 -6.00 -1.67 0.07
C ALA A 384 -5.87 -3.20 0.08
N ARG A 385 -5.01 -3.78 -0.77
CA ARG A 385 -4.74 -5.24 -0.77
C ARG A 385 -4.29 -5.73 0.61
N ILE A 386 -3.28 -5.09 1.20
CA ILE A 386 -2.73 -5.47 2.52
C ILE A 386 -3.82 -5.37 3.60
N TRP A 387 -4.68 -4.36 3.55
CA TRP A 387 -5.81 -4.23 4.45
C TRP A 387 -6.79 -5.41 4.37
N HIS A 388 -7.14 -5.85 3.15
CA HIS A 388 -8.02 -6.99 2.94
C HIS A 388 -7.36 -8.31 3.40
N VAL A 389 -6.06 -8.48 3.11
CA VAL A 389 -5.27 -9.61 3.61
C VAL A 389 -5.27 -9.64 5.14
N ALA A 390 -5.04 -8.50 5.80
CA ALA A 390 -5.07 -8.39 7.25
C ALA A 390 -6.43 -8.83 7.84
N LYS A 391 -7.54 -8.42 7.22
CA LYS A 391 -8.89 -8.85 7.62
C LYS A 391 -9.11 -10.36 7.46
N GLN A 392 -8.65 -10.95 6.36
CA GLN A 392 -8.74 -12.40 6.16
C GLN A 392 -7.90 -13.17 7.19
N LEU A 393 -6.70 -12.68 7.51
CA LEU A 393 -5.84 -13.26 8.54
C LEU A 393 -6.48 -13.19 9.93
N GLU A 394 -7.15 -12.08 10.27
CA GLU A 394 -7.89 -11.93 11.52
C GLU A 394 -9.00 -12.98 11.65
N GLN A 395 -9.80 -13.14 10.60
CA GLN A 395 -10.87 -14.14 10.54
C GLN A 395 -10.31 -15.57 10.62
N LEU A 396 -9.18 -15.83 9.96
CA LEU A 396 -8.52 -17.13 10.05
C LEU A 396 -8.01 -17.39 11.47
N ALA A 397 -7.38 -16.41 12.11
CA ALA A 397 -6.92 -16.51 13.51
C ALA A 397 -8.07 -16.79 14.48
N CYS A 398 -9.24 -16.17 14.28
CA CYS A 398 -10.45 -16.48 15.04
C CYS A 398 -10.87 -17.95 14.85
N ARG A 399 -10.89 -18.45 13.61
CA ARG A 399 -11.20 -19.87 13.32
C ARG A 399 -10.22 -20.86 13.96
N TYR A 400 -8.95 -20.48 14.10
CA TYR A 400 -7.94 -21.27 14.82
C TYR A 400 -8.02 -21.13 16.36
N GLY A 401 -8.97 -20.36 16.89
CA GLY A 401 -9.17 -20.16 18.32
C GLY A 401 -8.10 -19.30 19.00
N LEU A 402 -7.39 -18.45 18.25
CA LEU A 402 -6.35 -17.57 18.81
C LEU A 402 -6.94 -16.40 19.63
N PHE A 403 -8.20 -16.06 19.36
CA PHE A 403 -9.03 -15.14 20.12
C PHE A 403 -10.52 -15.37 19.75
N ARG A 404 -11.43 -14.71 20.45
CA ARG A 404 -12.87 -14.73 20.15
C ARG A 404 -13.25 -13.47 19.38
N ASP A 405 -14.19 -13.59 18.45
CA ASP A 405 -14.84 -12.43 17.84
C ASP A 405 -15.51 -11.61 18.94
N THR A 406 -15.10 -10.35 19.07
CA THR A 406 -15.69 -9.36 19.98
C THR A 406 -16.88 -8.67 19.36
#